data_AF-A0A969ST32-F1
#
_entry.id   AF-A0A969ST32-F1
#
_cell.length_a   1.000
_cell.length_b   1.000
_cell.length_c   1.000
_cell.angle_alpha   90.00
_cell.angle_beta   90.00
_cell.angle_gamma   90.00
#
_symmetry.space_group_name_H-M   'P 1'
#
loop_
_entity.id
_entity.type
_entity.pdbx_description
1 polymer ?
#
loop_
_entity_poly.entity_id
_entity_poly.type
_entity_poly.pdbx_seq_one_letter_code
_entity_poly.pdbx_strand_id
1 'polypeptide(L)'
;MGKPRIKTCVDCNTTESYRWYAGPQCEKCRYEAKASAMICVKCSSNWSKRWYKGPTCQLCYNKDYLNNKNNYTVCGDCGSKTKNSTYKNKCSACYKRNYRKNSLKPWESDISTRKQNKNKNKTLRGKYLLSKNRAEKRGLAFDIDFQNFEDLLKSGCSYCSEQLVDKTGCSLDRIDNNKGYLKDNVLPCCGRCN
;
A
#
# COMPACT_ATOMS: atom_id res chain seq x y z
N MET A 1 -30.64 -33.27 -25.67
CA MET A 1 -30.55 -33.04 -24.20
C MET A 1 -29.22 -33.61 -23.71
N GLY A 2 -28.29 -32.77 -23.25
CA GLY A 2 -27.00 -33.25 -22.76
C GLY A 2 -27.14 -33.95 -21.41
N LYS A 3 -26.48 -35.11 -21.22
CA LYS A 3 -26.44 -35.80 -19.91
C LYS A 3 -25.94 -34.83 -18.82
N PRO A 4 -26.55 -34.78 -17.63
CA PRO A 4 -26.07 -33.91 -16.56
C PRO A 4 -24.63 -34.29 -16.19
N ARG A 5 -23.74 -33.29 -16.14
CA ARG A 5 -22.37 -33.50 -15.66
C ARG A 5 -22.43 -33.82 -14.16
N ILE A 6 -22.09 -35.05 -13.81
CA ILE A 6 -22.00 -35.56 -12.44
C ILE A 6 -20.59 -35.28 -11.91
N LYS A 7 -20.48 -34.90 -10.63
CA LYS A 7 -19.20 -34.70 -9.92
C LYS A 7 -19.22 -35.45 -8.59
N THR A 8 -18.02 -35.73 -8.08
CA THR A 8 -17.78 -36.35 -6.76
C THR A 8 -17.11 -35.35 -5.82
N CYS A 9 -17.61 -35.26 -4.58
CA CYS A 9 -17.12 -34.34 -3.56
C CYS A 9 -15.81 -34.81 -2.97
N VAL A 10 -14.83 -33.93 -2.89
CA VAL A 10 -13.50 -34.25 -2.32
C VAL A 10 -13.54 -34.50 -0.80
N ASP A 11 -14.56 -34.00 -0.09
CA ASP A 11 -14.64 -34.09 1.37
C ASP A 11 -15.46 -35.30 1.86
N CYS A 12 -16.46 -35.74 1.09
CA CYS A 12 -17.39 -36.79 1.52
C CYS A 12 -17.68 -37.86 0.47
N ASN A 13 -17.01 -37.81 -0.69
CA ASN A 13 -17.17 -38.74 -1.81
C ASN A 13 -18.61 -38.90 -2.33
N THR A 14 -19.55 -38.02 -1.95
CA THR A 14 -20.91 -38.05 -2.52
C THR A 14 -20.87 -37.67 -3.99
N THR A 15 -21.75 -38.27 -4.79
CA THR A 15 -21.79 -38.06 -6.23
C THR A 15 -23.13 -37.45 -6.61
N GLU A 16 -23.13 -36.21 -7.10
CA GLU A 16 -24.34 -35.42 -7.37
C GLU A 16 -24.18 -34.59 -8.66
N SER A 17 -25.28 -33.98 -9.13
CA SER A 17 -25.21 -33.07 -10.28
C SER A 17 -24.30 -31.87 -9.97
N TYR A 18 -23.54 -31.37 -10.96
CA TYR A 18 -22.62 -30.24 -10.76
C TYR A 18 -23.29 -28.98 -10.16
N ARG A 19 -24.62 -28.83 -10.24
CA ARG A 19 -25.36 -27.70 -9.67
C ARG A 19 -25.32 -27.69 -8.13
N TRP A 20 -25.11 -28.85 -7.52
CA TRP A 20 -24.95 -29.03 -6.07
C TRP A 20 -23.49 -28.83 -5.61
N TYR A 21 -22.62 -28.34 -6.49
CA TYR A 21 -21.20 -28.10 -6.19
C TYR A 21 -20.85 -26.62 -6.28
N ALA A 22 -20.06 -26.16 -5.31
CA ALA A 22 -19.41 -24.86 -5.36
C ALA A 22 -17.89 -25.07 -5.45
N GLY A 23 -17.41 -25.41 -6.66
CA GLY A 23 -16.03 -25.85 -6.88
C GLY A 23 -15.87 -27.37 -6.74
N PRO A 24 -14.86 -27.88 -5.99
CA PRO A 24 -14.66 -29.31 -5.76
C PRO A 24 -15.49 -29.89 -4.60
N GLN A 25 -16.15 -29.04 -3.81
CA GLN A 25 -16.96 -29.44 -2.64
C GLN A 25 -18.46 -29.40 -2.96
N CYS A 26 -19.20 -30.39 -2.44
CA CYS A 26 -20.67 -30.40 -2.50
C CYS A 26 -21.28 -29.38 -1.54
N GLU A 27 -22.54 -29.03 -1.80
CA GLU A 27 -23.29 -28.04 -1.05
C GLU A 27 -23.43 -28.42 0.44
N LYS A 28 -23.66 -29.71 0.73
CA LYS A 28 -23.73 -30.23 2.11
C LYS A 28 -22.44 -29.99 2.90
N CYS A 29 -21.30 -30.47 2.42
CA CYS A 29 -20.00 -30.30 3.09
C CYS A 29 -19.63 -28.82 3.25
N ARG A 30 -19.97 -28.00 2.25
CA ARG A 30 -19.80 -26.55 2.33
C ARG A 30 -20.68 -25.91 3.41
N TYR A 31 -21.93 -26.37 3.60
CA TYR A 31 -22.78 -25.87 4.67
C TYR A 31 -22.27 -26.29 6.05
N GLU A 32 -21.84 -27.55 6.21
CA GLU A 32 -21.27 -28.07 7.45
C GLU A 32 -19.96 -27.35 7.84
N ALA A 33 -19.06 -27.11 6.87
CA ALA A 33 -17.85 -26.32 7.09
C ALA A 33 -18.14 -24.87 7.52
N LYS A 34 -19.25 -24.28 7.07
CA LYS A 34 -19.71 -22.95 7.52
C LYS A 34 -20.40 -22.99 8.90
N ALA A 35 -20.99 -24.12 9.26
CA ALA A 35 -21.65 -24.35 10.54
C ALA A 35 -20.66 -24.67 11.68
N SER A 36 -19.42 -25.03 11.36
CA SER A 36 -18.38 -25.32 12.34
C SER A 36 -18.18 -24.14 13.32
N ALA A 37 -18.22 -24.44 14.61
CA ALA A 37 -18.04 -23.45 15.67
C ALA A 37 -16.60 -22.89 15.65
N MET A 38 -16.48 -21.57 15.62
CA MET A 38 -15.22 -20.84 15.74
C MET A 38 -15.16 -20.13 17.08
N ILE A 39 -13.95 -19.92 17.60
CA ILE A 39 -13.71 -19.11 18.79
C ILE A 39 -13.51 -17.66 18.35
N CYS A 40 -14.25 -16.73 18.94
CA CYS A 40 -14.08 -15.30 18.68
C CYS A 40 -12.75 -14.81 19.26
N VAL A 41 -11.85 -14.22 18.45
CA VAL A 41 -10.56 -13.69 18.95
C VAL A 41 -10.69 -12.48 19.88
N LYS A 42 -11.88 -11.90 20.03
CA LYS A 42 -12.14 -10.72 20.90
C LYS A 42 -12.80 -11.05 22.24
N CYS A 43 -13.62 -12.08 22.30
CA CYS A 43 -14.38 -12.41 23.52
C CYS A 43 -14.37 -13.91 23.85
N SER A 44 -13.62 -14.72 23.10
CA SER A 44 -13.49 -16.16 23.28
C SER A 44 -14.79 -16.97 23.19
N SER A 45 -15.91 -16.35 22.78
CA SER A 45 -17.18 -17.05 22.62
C SER A 45 -17.18 -17.95 21.39
N ASN A 46 -17.81 -19.12 21.48
CA ASN A 46 -18.12 -19.95 20.32
C ASN A 46 -19.17 -19.27 19.42
N TRP A 47 -18.97 -19.30 18.10
CA TRP A 47 -19.89 -18.72 17.11
C TRP A 47 -19.81 -19.42 15.75
N SER A 48 -20.89 -19.38 14.97
CA SER A 48 -20.95 -19.97 13.62
C SER A 48 -20.77 -18.91 12.52
N LYS A 49 -19.94 -19.20 11.51
CA LYS A 49 -19.61 -18.28 10.41
C LYS A 49 -20.71 -18.22 9.34
N ARG A 50 -21.88 -17.67 9.67
CA ARG A 50 -23.03 -17.63 8.74
C ARG A 50 -22.91 -16.55 7.66
N TRP A 51 -22.33 -15.36 7.95
CA TRP A 51 -22.32 -14.21 7.02
C TRP A 51 -21.13 -13.23 7.10
N TYR A 52 -19.97 -13.58 7.68
CA TYR A 52 -18.87 -12.60 7.87
C TYR A 52 -17.47 -13.12 7.53
N LYS A 53 -16.67 -12.25 6.89
CA LYS A 53 -15.24 -12.46 6.61
C LYS A 53 -14.41 -11.95 7.80
N GLY A 54 -14.18 -12.77 8.83
CA GLY A 54 -13.30 -12.40 9.94
C GLY A 54 -13.29 -13.39 11.11
N PRO A 55 -12.34 -13.27 12.06
CA PRO A 55 -12.19 -14.15 13.22
C PRO A 55 -13.05 -13.75 14.44
N THR A 56 -14.02 -12.84 14.27
CA THR A 56 -14.83 -12.26 15.37
C THR A 56 -16.30 -12.64 15.26
N CYS A 57 -16.96 -12.89 16.40
CA CYS A 57 -18.40 -13.14 16.45
C CYS A 57 -19.24 -11.91 16.08
N GLN A 58 -20.53 -12.15 15.75
CA GLN A 58 -21.49 -11.12 15.36
C GLN A 58 -21.58 -9.97 16.36
N LEU A 59 -21.60 -10.27 17.66
CA LEU A 59 -21.76 -9.27 18.71
C LEU A 59 -20.55 -8.35 18.78
N CYS A 60 -19.34 -8.90 18.73
CA CYS A 60 -18.10 -8.11 18.67
C CYS A 60 -18.03 -7.26 17.40
N TYR A 61 -18.36 -7.85 16.25
CA TYR A 61 -18.41 -7.11 14.98
C TYR A 61 -19.41 -5.95 15.04
N ASN A 62 -20.63 -6.18 15.54
CA ASN A 62 -21.66 -5.13 15.65
C ASN A 62 -21.22 -4.02 16.61
N LYS A 63 -20.56 -4.36 17.73
CA LYS A 63 -19.99 -3.37 18.65
C LYS A 63 -18.93 -2.51 17.95
N ASP A 64 -17.99 -3.12 17.24
CA ASP A 64 -16.97 -2.40 16.47
C ASP A 64 -17.59 -1.50 15.40
N TYR A 65 -18.60 -2.01 14.69
CA TYR A 65 -19.32 -1.26 13.67
C TYR A 65 -20.03 -0.04 14.27
N LEU A 66 -20.71 -0.18 15.41
CA LEU A 66 -21.36 0.94 16.10
C LEU A 66 -20.35 1.95 16.64
N ASN A 67 -19.24 1.48 17.22
CA ASN A 67 -18.15 2.34 17.68
C ASN A 67 -17.54 3.15 16.54
N ASN A 68 -17.34 2.53 15.38
CA ASN A 68 -16.82 3.20 14.19
C ASN A 68 -17.87 4.14 13.56
N LYS A 69 -19.14 3.76 13.55
CA LYS A 69 -20.24 4.59 13.02
C LYS A 69 -20.44 5.88 13.82
N ASN A 70 -20.17 5.85 15.12
CA ASN A 70 -20.31 7.00 16.02
C ASN A 70 -18.99 7.76 16.25
N ASN A 71 -17.89 7.36 15.58
CA ASN A 71 -16.61 8.03 15.75
C ASN A 71 -16.57 9.33 14.93
N TYR A 72 -16.30 10.45 15.61
CA TYR A 72 -16.15 11.75 14.98
C TYR A 72 -14.67 12.13 14.93
N THR A 73 -14.21 12.53 13.76
CA THR A 73 -12.87 13.11 13.57
C THR A 73 -12.95 14.63 13.55
N VAL A 74 -12.02 15.31 14.21
CA VAL A 74 -11.91 16.77 14.18
C VAL A 74 -11.23 17.21 12.89
N CYS A 75 -11.83 18.15 12.17
CA CYS A 75 -11.23 18.75 10.98
C CYS A 75 -9.99 19.57 11.36
N GLY A 76 -8.83 19.24 10.79
CA GLY A 76 -7.58 19.96 11.04
C GLY A 76 -7.56 21.42 10.55
N ASP A 77 -8.46 21.79 9.62
CA ASP A 77 -8.51 23.15 9.06
C ASP A 77 -9.48 24.09 9.81
N CYS A 78 -10.57 23.56 10.37
CA CYS A 78 -11.63 24.39 10.95
C CYS A 78 -12.17 23.88 12.29
N GLY A 79 -11.58 22.83 12.86
CA GLY A 79 -11.97 22.27 14.15
C GLY A 79 -13.34 21.57 14.20
N SER A 80 -14.08 21.52 13.09
CA SER A 80 -15.42 20.93 13.12
C SER A 80 -15.38 19.42 13.30
N LYS A 81 -16.30 18.87 14.11
CA LYS A 81 -16.50 17.42 14.24
C LYS A 81 -17.13 16.88 12.96
N THR A 82 -16.53 15.84 12.40
CA THR A 82 -16.95 15.23 11.13
C THR A 82 -17.10 13.74 11.30
N LYS A 83 -18.16 13.16 10.73
CA LYS A 83 -18.34 11.70 10.74
C LYS A 83 -17.32 11.09 9.78
N ASN A 84 -16.44 10.22 10.29
CA ASN A 84 -15.48 9.42 9.52
C ASN A 84 -14.86 10.16 8.33
N SER A 85 -13.90 11.06 8.61
CA SER A 85 -13.17 11.79 7.56
C SER A 85 -12.35 10.82 6.69
N THR A 86 -12.88 10.45 5.53
CA THR A 86 -12.12 9.82 4.45
C THR A 86 -11.14 10.82 3.78
N TYR A 87 -11.18 12.09 4.19
CA TYR A 87 -10.50 13.22 3.54
C TYR A 87 -9.26 13.70 4.32
N LYS A 88 -8.37 12.78 4.73
CA LYS A 88 -7.09 13.11 5.41
C LYS A 88 -7.28 14.11 6.57
N ASN A 89 -8.17 13.80 7.52
CA ASN A 89 -8.49 14.63 8.68
C ASN A 89 -9.11 16.00 8.36
N LYS A 90 -9.80 16.15 7.21
CA LYS A 90 -10.54 17.36 6.85
C LYS A 90 -12.02 17.10 6.69
N CYS A 91 -12.85 18.13 6.89
CA CYS A 91 -14.26 18.08 6.52
C CYS A 91 -14.42 18.20 4.99
N SER A 92 -15.51 17.65 4.45
CA SER A 92 -15.78 17.68 3.00
C SER A 92 -15.73 19.11 2.43
N ALA A 93 -16.23 20.10 3.16
CA ALA A 93 -16.19 21.50 2.75
C ALA A 93 -14.75 22.06 2.68
N CYS A 94 -13.93 21.86 3.72
CA CYS A 94 -12.54 22.31 3.72
C CYS A 94 -11.69 21.54 2.69
N TYR A 95 -11.96 20.25 2.50
CA TYR A 95 -11.33 19.46 1.44
C TYR A 95 -11.64 20.03 0.05
N LYS A 96 -12.92 20.25 -0.29
CA LYS A 96 -13.34 20.83 -1.57
C LYS A 96 -12.76 22.23 -1.79
N ARG A 97 -12.70 23.05 -0.74
CA ARG A 97 -12.10 24.39 -0.79
C ARG A 97 -10.62 24.33 -1.15
N ASN A 98 -9.84 23.47 -0.48
CA ASN A 98 -8.42 23.29 -0.78
C ASN A 98 -8.19 22.71 -2.17
N TYR A 99 -8.99 21.72 -2.57
CA TYR A 99 -8.94 21.14 -3.91
C TYR A 99 -9.13 22.22 -4.99
N ARG A 100 -10.17 23.05 -4.85
CA ARG A 100 -10.43 24.19 -5.75
C ARG A 100 -9.26 25.18 -5.79
N LYS A 101 -8.72 25.57 -4.64
CA LYS A 101 -7.55 26.46 -4.57
C LYS A 101 -6.34 25.89 -5.31
N ASN A 102 -6.09 24.58 -5.17
CA ASN A 102 -4.98 23.93 -5.86
C ASN A 102 -5.24 23.77 -7.36
N SER A 103 -6.48 23.51 -7.78
CA SER A 103 -6.83 23.40 -9.20
C SER A 103 -6.87 24.75 -9.94
N LEU A 104 -6.99 25.86 -9.21
CA LEU A 104 -6.93 27.22 -9.76
C LEU A 104 -5.49 27.73 -9.97
N LYS A 105 -4.47 26.94 -9.60
CA LYS A 105 -3.09 27.32 -9.91
C LYS A 105 -2.91 27.32 -11.44
N PRO A 106 -2.35 28.39 -12.04
CA PRO A 106 -2.12 28.43 -13.48
C PRO A 106 -1.29 27.23 -13.92
N TRP A 107 -1.78 26.46 -14.87
CA TRP A 107 -1.11 25.27 -15.40
C TRP A 107 0.33 25.56 -15.85
N GLU A 108 0.55 26.73 -16.45
CA GLU A 108 1.87 27.21 -16.88
C GLU A 108 2.86 27.35 -15.72
N SER A 109 2.41 27.87 -14.57
CA SER A 109 3.25 28.01 -13.37
C SER A 109 3.67 26.64 -12.80
N ASP A 110 2.78 25.66 -12.87
CA ASP A 110 3.04 24.29 -12.43
C ASP A 110 4.02 23.57 -13.37
N ILE A 111 3.87 23.73 -14.70
CA ILE A 111 4.85 23.20 -15.66
C ILE A 111 6.23 23.79 -15.46
N SER A 112 6.34 25.12 -15.34
CA SER A 112 7.62 25.81 -15.16
C SER A 112 8.32 25.30 -13.89
N THR A 113 7.58 25.23 -12.78
CA THR A 113 8.08 24.71 -11.50
C THR A 113 8.53 23.24 -11.62
N ARG A 114 7.74 22.38 -12.29
CA ARG A 114 8.10 20.98 -12.52
C ARG A 114 9.36 20.87 -13.39
N LYS A 115 9.51 21.70 -14.41
CA LYS A 115 10.69 21.74 -15.30
C LYS A 115 11.93 22.14 -14.52
N GLN A 116 11.86 23.20 -13.71
CA GLN A 116 12.95 23.64 -12.84
C GLN A 116 13.36 22.55 -11.83
N ASN A 117 12.39 21.93 -11.16
CA ASN A 117 12.64 20.82 -10.23
C ASN A 117 13.27 19.61 -10.94
N LYS A 118 12.80 19.27 -12.14
CA LYS A 118 13.39 18.18 -12.95
C LYS A 118 14.85 18.48 -13.29
N ASN A 119 15.18 19.71 -13.68
CA ASN A 119 16.54 20.13 -13.99
C ASN A 119 17.45 20.11 -12.75
N LYS A 120 16.97 20.62 -11.61
CA LYS A 120 17.71 20.55 -10.33
C LYS A 120 18.03 19.09 -9.96
N ASN A 121 17.06 18.19 -10.13
CA ASN A 121 17.18 16.78 -9.79
C ASN A 121 18.02 15.96 -10.80
N LYS A 122 18.44 16.56 -11.93
CA LYS A 122 19.43 15.97 -12.84
C LYS A 122 20.85 16.14 -12.32
N THR A 123 21.13 17.25 -11.63
CA THR A 123 22.47 17.51 -11.08
C THR A 123 22.85 16.47 -10.03
N LEU A 124 24.13 16.13 -9.93
CA LEU A 124 24.64 15.21 -8.90
C LEU A 124 24.25 15.68 -7.49
N ARG A 125 24.39 16.98 -7.22
CA ARG A 125 23.99 17.58 -5.95
C ARG A 125 22.49 17.46 -5.68
N GLY A 126 21.66 17.65 -6.69
CA GLY A 126 20.22 17.44 -6.58
C GLY A 126 19.86 15.99 -6.25
N LYS A 127 20.49 15.01 -6.91
CA LYS A 127 20.29 13.58 -6.64
C LYS A 127 20.73 13.19 -5.23
N TYR A 128 21.87 13.71 -4.77
CA TYR A 128 22.37 13.51 -3.41
C TYR A 128 21.35 14.00 -2.37
N LEU A 129 20.90 15.25 -2.49
CA LEU A 129 19.93 15.84 -1.57
C LEU A 129 18.59 15.10 -1.59
N LEU A 130 18.14 14.66 -2.76
CA LEU A 130 16.92 13.85 -2.87
C LEU A 130 17.07 12.50 -2.16
N SER A 131 18.21 11.82 -2.32
CA SER A 131 18.48 10.52 -1.70
C SER A 131 18.51 10.64 -0.18
N LYS A 132 19.24 11.64 0.33
CA LYS A 132 19.30 11.96 1.76
C LYS A 132 17.92 12.26 2.35
N ASN A 133 17.15 13.15 1.72
CA ASN A 133 15.81 13.50 2.17
C ASN A 133 14.83 12.30 2.15
N ARG A 134 14.99 11.38 1.19
CA ARG A 134 14.17 10.16 1.13
C ARG A 134 14.54 9.17 2.23
N ALA A 135 15.82 9.03 2.56
CA ALA A 135 16.27 8.20 3.66
C ALA A 135 15.73 8.74 5.00
N GLU A 136 15.88 10.03 5.25
CA GLU A 136 15.39 10.71 6.45
C GLU A 136 13.88 10.52 6.65
N LYS A 137 13.07 10.74 5.61
CA LYS A 137 11.61 10.53 5.64
C LYS A 137 11.19 9.10 5.97
N ARG A 138 12.08 8.13 5.72
CA ARG A 138 11.86 6.70 6.00
C ARG A 138 12.50 6.26 7.32
N GLY A 139 13.16 7.17 8.04
CA GLY A 139 13.91 6.83 9.25
C GLY A 139 15.15 5.97 8.99
N LEU A 140 15.75 6.06 7.80
CA LEU A 140 16.93 5.30 7.43
C LEU A 140 18.20 6.12 7.63
N ALA A 141 19.24 5.50 8.21
CA ALA A 141 20.57 6.09 8.29
C ALA A 141 21.09 6.43 6.88
N PHE A 142 21.81 7.55 6.76
CA PHE A 142 22.43 7.99 5.51
C PHE A 142 23.85 8.49 5.80
N ASP A 143 24.81 7.58 5.70
CA ASP A 143 26.23 7.80 5.96
C ASP A 143 27.04 7.70 4.66
N ILE A 144 26.64 8.52 3.69
CA ILE A 144 27.34 8.74 2.42
C ILE A 144 27.54 10.24 2.29
N ASP A 145 28.80 10.68 2.21
CA ASP A 145 29.10 12.07 1.89
C ASP A 145 28.89 12.35 0.39
N PHE A 146 28.93 13.63 0.01
CA PHE A 146 28.66 14.02 -1.37
C PHE A 146 29.71 13.48 -2.36
N GLN A 147 30.99 13.41 -1.95
CA GLN A 147 32.08 12.97 -2.81
C GLN A 147 31.93 11.48 -3.15
N ASN A 148 31.72 10.63 -2.14
CA ASN A 148 31.47 9.20 -2.33
C ASN A 148 30.21 8.95 -3.16
N PHE A 149 29.14 9.75 -2.95
CA PHE A 149 27.94 9.65 -3.77
C PHE A 149 28.22 9.98 -5.24
N GLU A 150 28.98 11.04 -5.50
CA GLU A 150 29.38 11.44 -6.84
C GLU A 150 30.22 10.35 -7.53
N ASP A 151 31.20 9.78 -6.83
CA ASP A 151 32.07 8.73 -7.36
C ASP A 151 31.28 7.45 -7.67
N LEU A 152 30.35 7.05 -6.80
CA LEU A 152 29.42 5.94 -7.07
C LEU A 152 28.57 6.21 -8.32
N LEU A 153 28.01 7.41 -8.49
CA LEU A 153 27.19 7.69 -9.67
C LEU A 153 28.02 7.77 -10.98
N LYS A 154 29.30 8.15 -10.89
CA LYS A 154 30.21 8.15 -12.04
C LYS A 154 30.57 6.75 -12.51
N SER A 155 30.58 5.75 -11.63
CA SER A 155 30.87 4.35 -12.01
C SER A 155 29.75 3.66 -12.80
N GLY A 156 28.60 4.32 -12.98
CA GLY A 156 27.46 3.76 -13.73
C GLY A 156 26.61 2.80 -12.90
N CYS A 157 25.51 2.31 -13.49
CA CYS A 157 24.61 1.36 -12.84
C CYS A 157 25.28 0.00 -12.59
N SER A 158 25.25 -0.53 -11.37
CA SER A 158 25.83 -1.84 -11.06
C SER A 158 25.14 -3.02 -11.76
N TYR A 159 23.89 -2.87 -12.20
CA TYR A 159 23.13 -3.96 -12.84
C TYR A 159 23.16 -3.93 -14.36
N CYS A 160 23.11 -2.74 -14.97
CA CYS A 160 23.01 -2.59 -16.43
C CYS A 160 24.11 -1.72 -17.04
N SER A 161 25.09 -1.27 -16.24
CA SER A 161 26.21 -0.42 -16.66
C SER A 161 25.82 0.93 -17.28
N GLU A 162 24.57 1.34 -17.13
CA GLU A 162 24.07 2.60 -17.69
C GLU A 162 24.67 3.81 -16.98
N GLN A 163 25.13 4.81 -17.74
CA GLN A 163 25.67 6.06 -17.19
C GLN A 163 24.60 6.86 -16.42
N LEU A 164 24.90 7.22 -15.17
CA LEU A 164 23.92 7.81 -14.24
C LEU A 164 24.01 9.34 -14.11
N VAL A 165 25.16 9.95 -14.45
CA VAL A 165 25.48 11.36 -14.13
C VAL A 165 24.45 12.36 -14.66
N ASP A 166 23.98 12.20 -15.90
CA ASP A 166 23.03 13.13 -16.53
C ASP A 166 21.57 12.66 -16.54
N LYS A 167 21.31 11.47 -15.99
CA LYS A 167 19.98 10.84 -16.03
C LYS A 167 19.15 11.19 -14.81
N THR A 168 17.86 11.44 -15.01
CA THR A 168 16.91 11.58 -13.90
C THR A 168 16.56 10.22 -13.32
N GLY A 169 16.18 10.18 -12.04
CA GLY A 169 15.68 8.95 -11.41
C GLY A 169 16.76 7.92 -11.07
N CYS A 170 18.03 8.29 -11.17
CA CYS A 170 19.15 7.47 -10.71
C CYS A 170 19.49 7.80 -9.25
N SER A 171 19.86 6.78 -8.48
CA SER A 171 20.08 6.85 -7.03
C SER A 171 21.04 5.73 -6.61
N LEU A 172 21.22 5.59 -5.29
CA LEU A 172 21.76 4.40 -4.68
C LEU A 172 20.65 3.39 -4.41
N ASP A 173 20.90 2.13 -4.75
CA ASP A 173 20.14 0.95 -4.33
C ASP A 173 20.79 0.32 -3.10
N ARG A 174 20.00 -0.30 -2.21
CA ARG A 174 20.50 -0.88 -0.95
C ARG A 174 20.64 -2.39 -1.09
N ILE A 175 21.82 -2.90 -0.78
CA ILE A 175 22.12 -4.34 -0.85
C ILE A 175 21.27 -5.09 0.20
N ASP A 176 21.35 -4.67 1.47
CA ASP A 176 20.46 -5.10 2.53
C ASP A 176 19.43 -4.01 2.83
N ASN A 177 18.16 -4.31 2.55
CA ASN A 177 17.04 -3.40 2.74
C ASN A 177 16.69 -3.11 4.20
N ASN A 178 17.21 -3.91 5.15
CA ASN A 178 17.06 -3.69 6.59
C ASN A 178 18.06 -2.66 7.13
N LYS A 179 19.12 -2.36 6.37
CA LYS A 179 20.14 -1.37 6.71
C LYS A 179 19.89 -0.02 6.02
N GLY A 180 20.61 1.00 6.47
CA GLY A 180 20.61 2.33 5.88
C GLY A 180 21.46 2.45 4.62
N TYR A 181 21.66 3.67 4.15
CA TYR A 181 22.61 4.00 3.09
C TYR A 181 24.00 4.16 3.73
N LEU A 182 24.74 3.05 3.78
CA LEU A 182 26.11 2.96 4.30
C LEU A 182 27.06 2.63 3.15
N LYS A 183 28.34 3.05 3.24
CA LYS A 183 29.31 2.92 2.12
C LYS A 183 29.43 1.50 1.55
N ASP A 184 29.29 0.49 2.41
CA ASP A 184 29.38 -0.94 2.09
C ASP A 184 28.02 -1.59 1.78
N ASN A 185 26.90 -0.85 1.94
CA ASN A 185 25.54 -1.37 1.77
C ASN A 185 24.80 -0.74 0.59
N VAL A 186 25.50 -0.03 -0.30
CA VAL A 186 24.88 0.68 -1.41
C VAL A 186 25.56 0.40 -2.73
N LEU A 187 24.77 0.40 -3.79
CA LEU A 187 25.23 0.29 -5.17
C LEU A 187 24.62 1.41 -6.02
N PRO A 188 25.38 2.00 -6.96
CA PRO A 188 24.82 2.94 -7.91
C PRO A 188 23.80 2.25 -8.84
N CYS A 189 22.60 2.82 -8.95
CA CYS A 189 21.52 2.18 -9.71
C CYS A 189 20.66 3.18 -10.48
N CYS A 190 20.28 2.80 -11.70
CA CYS A 190 19.30 3.56 -12.48
C CYS A 190 17.88 3.23 -12.02
N GLY A 191 16.94 4.15 -12.28
CA GLY A 191 15.54 3.97 -11.87
C GLY A 191 14.77 2.86 -12.60
N ARG A 192 15.39 2.20 -13.60
CA ARG A 192 14.82 1.01 -14.25
C ARG A 192 15.14 -0.26 -13.47
N CYS A 193 16.33 -0.30 -12.85
CA CYS A 193 16.84 -1.48 -12.15
C CYS A 193 16.52 -1.45 -10.66
N ASN A 194 16.49 -0.25 -10.05
CA ASN A 194 16.13 -0.03 -8.64
C ASN A 194 14.63 -0.12 -8.43
#